data_AF-A0A7S0W9D3-F1
#
_entry.id   AF-A0A7S0W9D3-F1
#
_cell.length_a   1.000
_cell.length_b   1.000
_cell.length_c   1.000
_cell.angle_alpha   90.00
_cell.angle_beta   90.00
_cell.angle_gamma   90.00
#
_symmetry.space_group_name_H-M   'P 1'
#
loop_
_entity.id
_entity.type
_entity.pdbx_description
1 polymer ?
#
loop_
_entity_poly.entity_id
_entity_poly.type
_entity_poly.pdbx_seq_one_letter_code
_entity_poly.pdbx_strand_id
1 'polypeptide(L)'
;KESKPWCWYCGPEREFEDETILIQHQKNKHFQCPTCHKKLNTATALKTHCLYVHKEEITRVPNARPGRDVFGFDVVGMDGIPDEDDLDPNKKAKTTPSTPAPRS
;
A
#
# COMPACT_ATOMS: atom_id res chain seq x y z
N LYS A 1 -24.45 -4.30 0.90
CA LYS A 1 -23.91 -4.03 -0.45
C LYS A 1 -22.47 -4.51 -0.39
N GLU A 2 -22.18 -5.66 -0.97
CA GLU A 2 -20.84 -6.23 -0.94
C GLU A 2 -19.98 -5.43 -1.92
N SER A 3 -19.12 -4.56 -1.39
CA SER A 3 -18.22 -3.75 -2.21
C SER A 3 -17.09 -4.65 -2.70
N LYS A 4 -16.91 -4.73 -4.02
CA LYS A 4 -15.82 -5.53 -4.60
C LYS A 4 -14.47 -4.97 -4.16
N PRO A 5 -13.52 -5.82 -3.73
CA PRO A 5 -12.18 -5.37 -3.38
C PRO A 5 -11.49 -4.76 -4.59
N TRP A 6 -10.75 -3.68 -4.38
CA TRP A 6 -10.09 -2.93 -5.45
C TRP A 6 -8.66 -2.55 -5.06
N CYS A 7 -7.80 -2.33 -6.06
CA CYS A 7 -6.40 -2.02 -5.80
C CYS A 7 -6.17 -0.53 -5.60
N TRP A 8 -5.76 -0.13 -4.39
CA TRP A 8 -5.43 1.26 -4.06
C TRP A 8 -4.41 1.88 -5.02
N TYR A 9 -3.32 1.17 -5.29
CA TYR A 9 -2.21 1.62 -6.14
C TYR A 9 -2.62 1.79 -7.62
N CYS A 10 -3.52 0.96 -8.14
CA CYS A 10 -4.03 1.10 -9.51
C CYS A 10 -5.23 2.04 -9.62
N GLY A 11 -6.03 2.18 -8.57
CA GLY A 11 -7.29 2.88 -8.58
C GLY A 11 -8.51 1.96 -8.64
N PRO A 12 -9.73 2.52 -8.44
CA PRO A 12 -10.98 1.76 -8.37
C PRO A 12 -11.39 1.10 -9.69
N GLU A 13 -10.70 1.40 -10.80
CA GLU A 13 -10.88 0.70 -12.08
C GLU A 13 -10.37 -0.76 -12.06
N ARG A 14 -9.53 -1.10 -11.07
CA ARG A 14 -9.03 -2.47 -10.85
C ARG A 14 -9.77 -3.08 -9.67
N GLU A 15 -10.97 -3.57 -9.96
CA GLU A 15 -11.77 -4.39 -9.05
C GLU A 15 -11.41 -5.87 -9.20
N PHE A 16 -11.55 -6.61 -8.11
CA PHE A 16 -11.27 -8.03 -8.00
C PHE A 16 -12.49 -8.73 -7.40
N GLU A 17 -12.59 -10.03 -7.66
CA GLU A 17 -13.65 -10.89 -7.09
C GLU A 17 -13.42 -11.12 -5.60
N ASP A 18 -12.16 -11.36 -5.22
CA ASP A 18 -11.75 -11.69 -3.87
C ASP A 18 -10.54 -10.86 -3.41
N GLU A 19 -10.46 -10.63 -2.10
CA GLU A 19 -9.32 -9.98 -1.47
C GLU A 19 -8.03 -10.78 -1.68
N THR A 20 -8.11 -12.12 -1.71
CA THR A 20 -6.96 -12.97 -2.01
C THR A 20 -6.36 -12.67 -3.38
N ILE A 21 -7.22 -12.46 -4.40
CA ILE A 21 -6.78 -12.14 -5.77
C ILE A 21 -6.20 -10.73 -5.81
N LEU A 22 -6.81 -9.79 -5.09
CA LEU A 22 -6.29 -8.43 -4.93
C LEU A 22 -4.89 -8.44 -4.28
N ILE A 23 -4.70 -9.16 -3.18
CA ILE A 23 -3.40 -9.30 -2.50
C ILE A 23 -2.38 -9.91 -3.46
N GLN A 24 -2.76 -10.97 -4.18
CA GLN A 24 -1.87 -11.57 -5.18
C GLN A 24 -1.48 -10.58 -6.28
N HIS A 25 -2.44 -9.78 -6.77
CA HIS A 25 -2.17 -8.71 -7.73
C HIS A 25 -1.18 -7.68 -7.18
N GLN A 26 -1.39 -7.19 -5.95
CA GLN A 26 -0.48 -6.24 -5.30
C GLN A 26 0.94 -6.79 -5.22
N LYS A 27 1.09 -8.05 -4.80
CA LYS A 27 2.39 -8.72 -4.70
C LYS A 27 3.09 -8.88 -6.06
N ASN A 28 2.33 -9.15 -7.11
CA ASN A 28 2.86 -9.42 -8.45
C ASN A 28 3.12 -8.16 -9.27
N LYS A 29 2.42 -7.05 -9.00
CA LYS A 29 2.52 -5.80 -9.76
C LYS A 29 3.22 -4.67 -9.01
N HIS A 30 2.91 -4.49 -7.74
CA HIS A 30 3.40 -3.35 -6.94
C HIS A 30 4.56 -3.75 -6.04
N PHE A 31 4.51 -4.94 -5.43
CA PHE A 31 5.55 -5.41 -4.51
C PHE A 31 6.54 -6.37 -5.17
N GLN A 32 6.79 -6.21 -6.47
CA GLN A 32 7.79 -6.96 -7.19
C GLN A 32 9.06 -6.12 -7.36
N CYS A 33 10.20 -6.65 -6.92
CA CYS A 33 11.50 -6.02 -7.12
C CYS A 33 11.78 -5.84 -8.61
N PRO A 34 12.11 -4.63 -9.09
CA PRO A 34 12.46 -4.42 -10.50
C PRO A 34 13.82 -5.06 -10.86
N THR A 35 14.69 -5.28 -9.88
CA THR A 35 16.07 -5.77 -10.09
C THR A 35 16.14 -7.30 -10.12
N CYS A 36 15.51 -7.98 -9.15
CA CYS A 36 15.57 -9.44 -9.04
C CYS A 36 14.21 -10.15 -9.21
N HIS A 37 13.14 -9.40 -9.51
CA HIS A 37 11.78 -9.92 -9.65
C HIS A 37 11.25 -10.68 -8.43
N LYS A 38 11.87 -10.51 -7.26
CA LYS A 38 11.39 -11.08 -6.00
C LYS A 38 10.08 -10.42 -5.61
N LYS A 39 9.11 -11.22 -5.21
CA LYS A 39 7.79 -10.78 -4.75
C LYS A 39 7.82 -10.60 -3.25
N LEU A 40 7.45 -9.42 -2.79
CA LEU A 40 7.36 -9.04 -1.38
C LEU A 40 5.89 -8.94 -0.98
N ASN A 41 5.63 -8.84 0.33
CA ASN A 41 4.26 -8.77 0.86
C ASN A 41 3.78 -7.33 1.05
N THR A 42 4.68 -6.35 1.21
CA THR A 42 4.36 -4.95 1.50
C THR A 42 5.29 -4.00 0.76
N ALA A 43 4.85 -2.74 0.62
CA ALA A 43 5.64 -1.67 0.01
C ALA A 43 6.94 -1.42 0.80
N THR A 44 6.88 -1.39 2.13
CA THR A 44 8.06 -1.21 3.00
C THR A 44 9.06 -2.34 2.86
N ALA A 45 8.60 -3.58 2.73
CA ALA A 45 9.47 -4.74 2.48
C ALA A 45 10.17 -4.64 1.12
N LEU A 46 9.48 -4.14 0.09
CA LEU A 46 10.10 -3.86 -1.21
C LEU A 46 11.20 -2.80 -1.10
N LYS A 47 10.93 -1.68 -0.42
CA LYS A 47 11.91 -0.60 -0.24
C LYS A 47 13.16 -1.08 0.47
N THR A 48 13.00 -1.73 1.61
CA THR A 48 14.12 -2.26 2.40
C THR A 48 14.86 -3.36 1.63
N HIS A 49 14.15 -4.21 0.88
CA HIS A 49 14.77 -5.22 0.03
C HIS A 49 15.68 -4.59 -1.04
N CYS A 50 15.21 -3.59 -1.78
CA CYS A 50 16.03 -2.88 -2.76
C CYS A 50 17.25 -2.22 -2.08
N LEU A 51 17.04 -1.58 -0.93
CA LEU A 51 18.12 -0.88 -0.22
C LEU A 51 19.20 -1.83 0.31
N TYR A 52 18.83 -2.94 0.95
CA TYR A 52 19.82 -3.83 1.59
C TYR A 52 20.40 -4.87 0.64
N VAL A 53 19.61 -5.41 -0.30
CA VAL A 53 20.06 -6.48 -1.20
C VAL A 53 20.74 -5.91 -2.43
N HIS A 54 20.17 -4.84 -3.01
CA HIS A 54 20.66 -4.25 -4.25
C HIS A 54 21.45 -2.96 -4.04
N LYS A 55 21.45 -2.39 -2.83
CA LYS A 55 21.98 -1.05 -2.55
C LYS A 55 21.32 0.03 -3.41
N GLU A 56 20.06 -0.21 -3.78
CA GLU A 56 19.23 0.70 -4.58
C GLU A 56 18.13 1.31 -3.70
N GLU A 57 18.08 2.64 -3.63
CA GLU A 57 17.01 3.33 -2.92
C GLU A 57 15.85 3.64 -3.88
N ILE A 58 14.73 2.97 -3.66
CA ILE A 58 13.47 3.31 -4.33
C ILE A 58 12.68 4.31 -3.50
N THR A 59 12.22 5.38 -4.14
CA THR A 59 11.43 6.45 -3.50
C THR A 59 9.93 6.29 -3.71
N ARG A 60 9.53 5.50 -4.72
CA ARG A 60 8.14 5.26 -5.12
C ARG A 60 7.87 3.79 -5.45
N VAL A 61 6.64 3.34 -5.22
CA VAL A 61 6.17 2.00 -5.59
C VAL A 61 6.05 1.89 -7.12
N PRO A 62 6.69 0.91 -7.77
CA PRO A 62 6.62 0.75 -9.22
C PRO A 62 5.22 0.33 -9.67
N ASN A 63 4.82 0.79 -10.86
CA ASN A 63 3.49 0.54 -11.46
C ASN A 63 2.30 1.08 -10.64
N ALA A 64 2.53 1.94 -9.67
CA ALA A 64 1.47 2.63 -8.93
C ALA A 64 1.10 3.96 -9.60
N ARG A 65 -0.13 4.43 -9.37
CA ARG A 65 -0.56 5.75 -9.84
C ARG A 65 0.17 6.88 -9.11
N PRO A 66 0.44 8.00 -9.81
CA PRO A 66 1.00 9.18 -9.17
C PRO A 66 0.07 9.69 -8.06
N GLY A 67 0.61 9.87 -6.86
CA GLY A 67 -0.13 10.25 -5.65
C GLY A 67 -0.59 9.06 -4.80
N ARG A 68 -0.38 7.83 -5.27
CA ARG A 68 -0.63 6.58 -4.51
C ARG A 68 0.56 5.63 -4.56
N ASP A 69 1.74 6.18 -4.82
CA ASP A 69 2.99 5.46 -5.00
C ASP A 69 3.92 5.59 -3.77
N VAL A 70 3.42 6.11 -2.65
CA VAL A 70 4.23 6.33 -1.45
C VAL A 70 4.42 5.06 -0.63
N PHE A 71 5.61 4.90 -0.04
CA PHE A 71 5.94 3.80 0.86
C PHE A 71 5.40 3.97 2.30
N GLY A 72 4.70 5.07 2.58
CA GLY A 72 4.22 5.39 3.93
C GLY A 72 2.97 4.63 4.37
N PHE A 73 2.25 4.02 3.43
CA PHE A 73 1.02 3.28 3.72
C PHE A 73 1.26 1.78 3.56
N ASP A 74 0.92 1.01 4.59
CA ASP A 74 0.98 -0.45 4.55
C ASP A 74 -0.35 -1.00 4.01
N VAL A 75 -0.60 -0.74 2.73
CA VAL A 75 -1.84 -1.19 2.07
C VAL A 75 -1.70 -2.66 1.65
N VAL A 76 -2.50 -3.54 2.26
CA VAL A 76 -2.56 -4.98 1.94
C VAL A 76 -4.01 -5.40 1.77
N GLY A 77 -4.39 -5.86 0.58
CA GLY A 77 -5.80 -6.08 0.26
C GLY A 77 -6.55 -4.76 0.32
N MET A 78 -7.64 -4.73 1.10
CA MET A 78 -8.35 -3.49 1.44
C MET A 78 -7.92 -2.88 2.78
N ASP A 79 -7.06 -3.56 3.54
CA ASP A 79 -6.56 -3.09 4.81
C ASP A 79 -5.45 -2.03 4.60
N GLY A 80 -5.42 -1.03 5.48
CA GLY A 80 -4.43 0.05 5.42
C GLY A 80 -4.64 1.08 4.30
N ILE A 81 -5.74 1.02 3.54
CA ILE A 81 -6.10 2.04 2.55
C ILE A 81 -6.30 3.40 3.25
N PRO A 82 -5.49 4.43 2.95
CA PRO A 82 -5.70 5.76 3.52
C PRO A 82 -6.99 6.37 2.97
N ASP A 83 -7.68 7.12 3.83
CA ASP A 83 -8.83 7.92 3.44
C ASP A 83 -8.40 9.02 2.46
N GLU A 84 -9.31 9.49 1.62
CA GLU A 84 -9.00 10.55 0.64
C GLU A 84 -8.53 11.84 1.33
N ASP A 85 -8.94 12.08 2.58
CA ASP A 85 -8.52 13.23 3.40
C ASP A 85 -7.04 13.15 3.85
N ASP A 86 -6.45 11.95 3.94
CA ASP A 86 -5.05 11.70 4.35
C ASP A 86 -4.05 11.91 3.20
N LEU A 87 -4.52 12.03 1.97
CA LEU A 87 -3.68 12.25 0.79
C LEU A 87 -3.47 13.74 0.46
N ASP A 88 -4.11 14.63 1.20
CA ASP A 88 -4.06 16.07 0.97
C ASP A 88 -2.83 16.69 1.68
N PRO A 89 -1.78 17.15 0.96
CA PRO A 89 -0.54 17.63 1.56
C PRO A 89 -0.70 18.95 2.35
N ASN A 90 -1.90 19.55 2.33
CA ASN A 90 -2.20 20.82 3.00
C ASN A 90 -2.87 20.63 4.38
N LYS A 91 -3.28 19.42 4.76
CA LYS A 91 -3.85 19.17 6.09
C LYS A 91 -2.78 18.67 7.07
N LYS A 92 -2.43 19.56 8.00
CA LYS A 92 -1.60 19.27 9.17
C LYS A 92 -2.20 18.11 9.97
N ALA A 93 -1.33 17.15 10.31
CA ALA A 93 -1.51 16.03 11.22
C ALA A 93 -2.79 16.07 12.09
N LYS A 94 -3.75 15.20 11.78
CA LYS A 94 -4.69 14.72 12.79
C LYS A 94 -4.12 13.43 13.38
N THR A 95 -3.29 13.60 14.40
CA THR A 95 -3.06 12.57 15.41
C THR A 95 -4.43 12.12 15.91
N THR A 96 -4.82 10.89 15.58
CA THR A 96 -5.82 10.18 16.38
C THR A 96 -5.07 9.55 17.54
N PRO A 97 -5.15 10.10 18.77
CA PRO A 97 -4.86 9.27 19.93
C PRO A 97 -6.01 8.25 20.02
N SER A 98 -5.74 7.01 19.64
CA SER A 98 -6.54 5.88 20.08
C SER A 98 -6.46 5.83 21.60
N THR A 99 -7.40 6.50 22.27
CA THR A 99 -7.61 6.43 23.71
C THR A 99 -7.77 4.96 24.10
N PRO A 100 -7.05 4.48 25.13
CA PRO A 100 -7.22 3.12 25.63
C PRO A 100 -8.60 2.99 26.25
N ALA A 101 -9.28 1.86 26.05
CA ALA A 101 -10.49 1.55 26.79
C ALA A 101 -10.13 1.17 28.24
N PRO A 102 -10.71 1.84 29.25
CA PRO A 102 -10.95 1.18 30.53
C PRO A 102 -12.45 1.04 30.84
N ARG A 103 -12.73 0.08 31.72
CA ARG A 103 -14.00 -0.27 32.42
C ARG A 103 -14.80 -1.38 31.72
N SER A 104 -15.26 -2.42 32.42
CA SER A 104 -15.40 -2.67 33.87
C SER A 104 -15.38 -4.17 34.15
#